data_AF-A0A7R9BDL9-F1
#
_entry.id   AF-A0A7R9BDL9-F1
#
_cell.length_a   1.000
_cell.length_b   1.000
_cell.length_c   1.000
_cell.angle_alpha   90.00
_cell.angle_beta   90.00
_cell.angle_gamma   90.00
#
_symmetry.space_group_name_H-M   'P 1'
#
loop_
_entity.id
_entity.type
_entity.pdbx_description
1 polymer ?
#
loop_
_entity_poly.entity_id
_entity_poly.type
_entity_poly.pdbx_seq_one_letter_code
_entity_poly.pdbx_strand_id
1 'polypeptide(L)'
;MLHKTPDSALVVSCLIVCCLASPSSQASISSSSRSNHGDPLLVETQSGLVKGLNRNVLGRDVHVFYGVPFAKPPLGSLRFRRPVPVDPWHGVLDATVLPNSCYQERYEYFPGFEGEEMWNPNTNISEDCLYLNLWVPERLRIRHSGERPKVPMLVWIYGGGYMSGTSTLHIYDAGIIAATTDVIVASMQYRVGAFGFLYLSPYFNGDSEEAPGNMGMWDQALAIRWLKDNAAAFGGDPELITLFGESAGGGSVSVHLLSPVMKGLVRRGIIQSGTLNAPWSYMSAETAASMGRSLVDDCGCNSTQLVDTPSKVMACMRAVDPKTVSVQQWNSYWGILGFPSAPTIDGVFLPKHPLQMILEGDYKDTEILMGSNLDEDLDKGMYLLNNISVGSNLDEGMYLLNNISVGRPGRG
;
A
#
# COMPACT_ATOMS: atom_id res chain seq x y z
N MET A 1 7.11 -67.25 56.40
CA MET A 1 8.24 -67.23 55.44
C MET A 1 8.58 -65.75 55.28
N LEU A 2 9.75 -65.22 55.65
CA LEU A 2 11.12 -65.58 55.22
C LEU A 2 11.23 -65.45 53.69
N HIS A 3 12.11 -64.62 53.10
CA HIS A 3 13.41 -64.14 53.60
C HIS A 3 13.84 -62.72 53.14
N LYS A 4 14.54 -62.01 54.04
CA LYS A 4 15.80 -61.24 53.87
C LYS A 4 15.92 -60.05 52.89
N THR A 5 16.05 -58.88 53.52
CA THR A 5 17.00 -57.75 53.28
C THR A 5 18.48 -58.18 53.48
N PRO A 6 19.53 -57.33 53.39
CA PRO A 6 19.61 -55.86 53.23
C PRO A 6 20.45 -55.46 51.98
N ASP A 7 21.09 -54.30 51.80
CA ASP A 7 21.45 -53.08 52.58
C ASP A 7 21.56 -51.90 51.55
N SER A 8 21.56 -50.58 51.81
CA SER A 8 21.73 -49.73 53.00
C SER A 8 20.71 -48.54 52.96
N ALA A 9 20.79 -47.39 53.65
CA ALA A 9 21.84 -46.74 54.45
C ALA A 9 21.31 -45.76 55.54
N LEU A 10 22.21 -44.91 56.04
CA LEU A 10 22.13 -44.06 57.24
C LEU A 10 20.92 -43.11 57.38
N VAL A 11 20.30 -43.22 58.56
CA VAL A 11 19.50 -42.18 59.23
C VAL A 11 20.41 -41.21 59.98
N VAL A 12 20.07 -39.90 60.00
CA VAL A 12 20.33 -39.01 61.16
C VAL A 12 19.12 -38.10 61.36
N SER A 13 18.69 -37.93 62.62
CA SER A 13 17.50 -37.16 63.00
C SER A 13 17.72 -35.65 63.03
N CYS A 14 16.66 -34.87 62.80
CA CYS A 14 16.68 -33.41 62.94
C CYS A 14 16.55 -32.99 64.41
N LEU A 15 17.36 -32.03 64.85
CA LEU A 15 17.23 -31.34 66.14
C LEU A 15 17.42 -29.84 65.93
N ILE A 16 16.53 -29.04 66.54
CA ILE A 16 16.43 -27.60 66.30
C ILE A 16 17.29 -26.83 67.30
N VAL A 17 18.14 -25.92 66.79
CA VAL A 17 18.79 -24.86 67.57
C VAL A 17 18.66 -23.55 66.81
N CYS A 18 18.03 -22.55 67.42
CA CYS A 18 17.95 -21.20 66.85
C CYS A 18 19.17 -20.37 67.27
N CYS A 19 19.81 -19.67 66.34
CA CYS A 19 20.72 -18.58 66.67
C CYS A 19 20.77 -17.51 65.57
N LEU A 20 20.22 -16.34 65.90
CA LEU A 20 20.55 -14.96 65.50
C LEU A 20 20.98 -14.62 64.04
N ALA A 21 20.39 -13.54 63.52
CA ALA A 21 20.59 -13.07 62.16
C ALA A 21 21.89 -12.26 61.94
N SER A 22 22.33 -12.21 60.69
CA SER A 22 23.20 -11.17 60.13
C SER A 22 22.86 -11.01 58.63
N PRO A 23 23.00 -9.81 58.04
CA PRO A 23 22.30 -9.49 56.79
C PRO A 23 22.92 -10.13 55.56
N SER A 24 22.29 -11.19 55.03
CA SER A 24 22.55 -11.67 53.68
C SER A 24 22.06 -10.64 52.65
N SER A 25 22.91 -10.35 51.66
CA SER A 25 22.68 -9.35 50.61
C SER A 25 21.29 -9.43 49.98
N GLN A 26 20.54 -8.32 50.02
CA GLN A 26 19.44 -8.12 49.08
C GLN A 26 20.03 -8.03 47.67
N ALA A 27 19.92 -9.11 46.90
CA ALA A 27 20.09 -9.05 45.47
C ALA A 27 18.92 -8.22 44.92
N SER A 28 19.14 -6.93 44.72
CA SER A 28 18.17 -6.04 44.10
C SER A 28 17.89 -6.55 42.69
N ILE A 29 16.70 -7.11 42.48
CA ILE A 29 16.18 -7.36 41.14
C ILE A 29 15.89 -5.99 40.55
N SER A 30 16.91 -5.38 39.95
CA SER A 30 16.76 -4.20 39.13
C SER A 30 15.98 -4.62 37.89
N SER A 31 14.67 -4.40 37.95
CA SER A 31 13.80 -4.38 36.78
C SER A 31 14.34 -3.29 35.85
N SER A 32 15.25 -3.69 34.96
CA SER A 32 15.94 -2.78 34.05
C SER A 32 14.99 -2.43 32.92
N SER A 33 14.05 -1.54 33.24
CA SER A 33 13.43 -0.63 32.28
C SER A 33 14.53 0.24 31.68
N ARG A 34 15.31 -0.36 30.77
CA ARG A 34 16.14 0.40 29.83
C ARG A 34 15.20 1.38 29.16
N SER A 35 15.51 2.66 29.30
CA SER A 35 14.75 3.72 28.64
C SER A 35 14.76 3.45 27.13
N ASN A 36 13.60 3.10 26.57
CA ASN A 36 13.46 2.79 25.14
C ASN A 36 13.97 3.93 24.23
N HIS A 37 13.95 5.18 24.73
CA HIS A 37 14.50 6.40 24.11
C HIS A 37 16.03 6.38 23.79
N GLY A 38 16.71 5.24 23.88
CA GLY A 38 18.13 5.06 23.56
C GLY A 38 18.42 4.27 22.29
N ASP A 39 17.45 3.54 21.74
CA ASP A 39 17.61 2.74 20.51
C ASP A 39 17.14 3.56 19.29
N PRO A 40 18.03 3.98 18.37
CA PRO A 40 17.67 4.84 17.26
C PRO A 40 16.87 4.12 16.15
N LEU A 41 16.71 2.79 16.26
CA LEU A 41 15.83 2.00 15.40
C LEU A 41 14.41 1.86 15.95
N LEU A 42 14.14 2.39 17.14
CA LEU A 42 12.83 2.35 17.79
C LEU A 42 12.12 3.70 17.64
N VAL A 43 10.93 3.71 17.05
CA VAL A 43 10.11 4.90 16.81
C VAL A 43 8.77 4.77 17.52
N GLU A 44 8.38 5.81 18.25
CA GLU A 44 7.06 5.92 18.87
C GLU A 44 6.09 6.60 17.90
N THR A 45 5.19 5.82 17.32
CA THR A 45 4.12 6.29 16.42
C THR A 45 2.82 6.47 17.21
N GLN A 46 1.84 7.19 16.67
CA GLN A 46 0.50 7.33 17.27
C GLN A 46 -0.21 5.97 17.44
N SER A 47 0.19 4.95 16.69
CA SER A 47 -0.33 3.58 16.78
C SER A 47 0.47 2.67 17.74
N GLY A 48 1.64 3.10 18.22
CA GLY A 48 2.51 2.33 19.11
C GLY A 48 3.99 2.34 18.71
N LEU A 49 4.83 1.59 19.43
CA LEU A 49 6.26 1.50 19.15
C LEU A 49 6.53 0.57 17.96
N VAL A 50 7.39 1.02 17.04
CA VAL A 50 7.86 0.28 15.86
C VAL A 50 9.38 0.14 15.93
N LYS A 51 9.93 -1.04 15.66
CA LYS A 51 11.37 -1.26 15.53
C LYS A 51 11.78 -1.68 14.11
N GLY A 52 12.57 -0.85 13.45
CA GLY A 52 13.17 -1.14 12.15
C GLY A 52 14.56 -1.81 12.25
N LEU A 53 15.21 -1.94 11.09
CA LEU A 53 16.61 -2.36 10.95
C LEU A 53 17.50 -1.22 10.44
N ASN A 54 18.81 -1.33 10.65
CA ASN A 54 19.78 -0.50 9.95
C ASN A 54 20.24 -1.19 8.65
N ARG A 55 20.30 -0.45 7.54
CA ARG A 55 20.92 -0.89 6.27
C ARG A 55 22.01 0.10 5.88
N ASN A 56 23.23 -0.38 5.69
CA ASN A 56 24.28 0.41 5.05
C ASN A 56 24.08 0.36 3.52
N VAL A 57 23.88 1.52 2.90
CA VAL A 57 23.68 1.69 1.46
C VAL A 57 24.68 2.75 0.97
N LEU A 58 25.53 2.38 0.00
CA LEU A 58 26.59 3.24 -0.55
C LEU A 58 27.51 3.85 0.54
N GLY A 59 27.80 3.09 1.61
CA GLY A 59 28.65 3.54 2.72
C GLY A 59 27.94 4.43 3.74
N ARG A 60 26.61 4.51 3.71
CA ARG A 60 25.79 5.36 4.58
C ARG A 60 24.66 4.58 5.23
N ASP A 61 24.37 4.87 6.49
CA ASP A 61 23.35 4.15 7.24
C ASP A 61 21.95 4.74 7.02
N VAL A 62 20.97 3.85 6.86
CA VAL A 62 19.56 4.15 6.65
C VAL A 62 18.75 3.25 7.58
N HIS A 63 17.93 3.84 8.44
CA HIS A 63 16.96 3.09 9.24
C HIS A 63 15.77 2.75 8.36
N VAL A 64 15.43 1.47 8.26
CA VAL A 64 14.36 0.98 7.40
C VAL A 64 13.34 0.22 8.22
N PHE A 65 12.07 0.57 8.00
CA PHE A 65 10.90 0.04 8.71
C PHE A 65 9.98 -0.57 7.65
N TYR A 66 9.92 -1.89 7.58
CA TYR A 66 9.04 -2.62 6.67
C TYR A 66 7.78 -3.08 7.39
N GLY A 67 6.66 -3.20 6.68
CA GLY A 67 5.47 -3.86 7.22
C GLY A 67 4.79 -3.13 8.38
N VAL A 68 4.81 -1.79 8.41
CA VAL A 68 4.14 -0.99 9.43
C VAL A 68 2.65 -0.85 9.08
N PRO A 69 1.69 -1.40 9.85
CA PRO A 69 0.28 -1.37 9.49
C PRO A 69 -0.29 0.04 9.67
N PHE A 70 -1.04 0.51 8.66
CA PHE A 70 -1.79 1.78 8.73
C PHE A 70 -3.30 1.57 8.88
N ALA A 71 -3.79 0.40 8.48
CA ALA A 71 -5.19 0.00 8.56
C ALA A 71 -5.34 -1.35 9.28
N LYS A 72 -6.58 -1.70 9.64
CA LYS A 72 -6.94 -3.07 10.01
C LYS A 72 -6.90 -3.96 8.76
N PRO A 73 -6.53 -5.25 8.87
CA PRO A 73 -6.62 -6.20 7.77
C PRO A 73 -8.04 -6.18 7.15
N PRO A 74 -8.20 -5.95 5.83
CA PRO A 74 -9.50 -5.78 5.18
C PRO A 74 -10.23 -7.12 4.93
N LEU A 75 -10.17 -8.02 5.93
CA LEU A 75 -10.64 -9.39 5.88
C LEU A 75 -12.15 -9.50 6.18
N GLY A 76 -12.80 -10.53 5.64
CA GLY A 76 -14.17 -10.91 5.99
C GLY A 76 -15.17 -9.76 5.83
N SER A 77 -15.73 -9.26 6.94
CA SER A 77 -16.67 -8.14 6.93
C SER A 77 -16.08 -6.81 6.45
N LEU A 78 -14.76 -6.65 6.46
CA LEU A 78 -14.07 -5.47 5.91
C LEU A 78 -13.72 -5.60 4.41
N ARG A 79 -13.87 -6.79 3.81
CA ARG A 79 -13.68 -6.97 2.37
C ARG A 79 -14.67 -6.09 1.60
N PHE A 80 -14.17 -5.40 0.58
CA PHE A 80 -14.87 -4.39 -0.23
C PHE A 80 -15.39 -3.15 0.55
N ARG A 81 -14.98 -2.93 1.81
CA ARG A 81 -15.34 -1.74 2.61
C ARG A 81 -14.17 -0.78 2.76
N ARG A 82 -14.46 0.45 3.21
CA ARG A 82 -13.45 1.48 3.48
C ARG A 82 -12.47 0.96 4.54
N PRO A 83 -11.16 1.27 4.40
CA PRO A 83 -10.17 0.85 5.39
C PRO A 83 -10.45 1.53 6.72
N VAL A 84 -10.39 0.74 7.79
CA VAL A 84 -10.48 1.25 9.16
C VAL A 84 -9.05 1.48 9.66
N PRO A 85 -8.73 2.61 10.32
CA PRO A 85 -7.42 2.82 10.96
C PRO A 85 -7.02 1.63 11.85
N VAL A 86 -5.74 1.30 11.85
CA VAL A 86 -5.18 0.24 12.73
C VAL A 86 -5.48 0.55 14.21
N ASP A 87 -5.82 -0.47 15.00
CA ASP A 87 -5.91 -0.31 16.45
C ASP A 87 -4.52 -0.07 17.06
N PRO A 88 -4.35 0.84 18.04
CA PRO A 88 -3.08 1.02 18.72
C PRO A 88 -2.63 -0.27 19.43
N TRP A 89 -1.36 -0.64 19.27
CA TRP A 89 -0.77 -1.84 19.87
C TRP A 89 0.06 -1.53 21.13
N HIS A 90 0.28 -2.57 21.94
CA HIS A 90 1.17 -2.54 23.09
C HIS A 90 2.43 -3.37 22.83
N GLY A 91 3.53 -3.02 23.49
CA GLY A 91 4.85 -3.59 23.19
C GLY A 91 5.49 -2.91 21.98
N VAL A 92 6.32 -3.65 21.25
CA VAL A 92 7.08 -3.17 20.09
C VAL A 92 6.74 -4.04 18.89
N LEU A 93 6.29 -3.42 17.80
CA LEU A 93 6.13 -4.07 16.51
C LEU A 93 7.51 -4.30 15.86
N ASP A 94 7.78 -5.52 15.42
CA ASP A 94 8.94 -5.82 14.58
C ASP A 94 8.62 -5.41 13.13
N ALA A 95 9.34 -4.40 12.64
CA ALA A 95 9.21 -3.86 11.29
C ALA A 95 10.48 -4.14 10.46
N THR A 96 11.02 -5.35 10.56
CA THR A 96 12.21 -5.80 9.82
C THR A 96 11.92 -6.72 8.63
N VAL A 97 10.65 -7.08 8.40
CA VAL A 97 10.21 -8.03 7.36
C VAL A 97 9.30 -7.33 6.34
N LEU A 98 9.50 -7.58 5.05
CA LEU A 98 8.65 -7.04 3.98
C LEU A 98 7.20 -7.53 4.12
N PRO A 99 6.19 -6.66 3.92
CA PRO A 99 4.79 -7.04 4.03
C PRO A 99 4.32 -7.96 2.91
N ASN A 100 3.16 -8.59 3.13
CA ASN A 100 2.43 -9.28 2.07
C ASN A 100 2.10 -8.34 0.91
N SER A 101 2.10 -8.87 -0.30
CA SER A 101 1.57 -8.21 -1.50
C SER A 101 0.04 -8.31 -1.49
N CYS A 102 -0.67 -7.24 -1.89
CA CYS A 102 -2.14 -7.28 -1.96
C CYS A 102 -2.63 -8.28 -3.01
N TYR A 103 -3.82 -8.85 -2.79
CA TYR A 103 -4.33 -9.97 -3.58
C TYR A 103 -4.48 -9.63 -5.08
N GLN A 104 -3.76 -10.37 -5.92
CA GLN A 104 -3.64 -10.17 -7.36
C GLN A 104 -3.16 -11.45 -8.07
N GLU A 105 -3.22 -11.45 -9.40
CA GLU A 105 -2.61 -12.50 -10.24
C GLU A 105 -1.16 -12.16 -10.61
N ARG A 106 -0.42 -13.19 -11.04
CA ARG A 106 0.93 -13.06 -11.64
C ARG A 106 0.80 -13.07 -13.17
N TYR A 107 1.64 -12.32 -13.86
CA TYR A 107 1.83 -12.44 -15.30
C TYR A 107 2.87 -13.52 -15.58
N GLU A 108 2.52 -14.47 -16.44
CA GLU A 108 3.36 -15.61 -16.81
C GLU A 108 3.26 -15.87 -18.34
N TYR A 109 3.23 -14.79 -19.13
CA TYR A 109 3.22 -14.84 -20.60
C TYR A 109 4.58 -15.28 -21.18
N PHE A 110 5.66 -15.04 -20.44
CA PHE A 110 7.04 -15.38 -20.79
C PHE A 110 7.74 -16.12 -19.63
N PRO A 111 7.31 -17.35 -19.26
CA PRO A 111 7.78 -18.04 -18.06
C PRO A 111 9.31 -18.12 -17.93
N GLY A 112 9.85 -17.52 -16.88
CA GLY A 112 11.29 -17.45 -16.61
C GLY A 112 12.01 -16.23 -17.19
N PHE A 113 11.31 -15.31 -17.85
CA PHE A 113 11.86 -14.02 -18.27
C PHE A 113 11.91 -13.02 -17.12
N GLU A 114 13.12 -12.62 -16.71
CA GLU A 114 13.32 -11.68 -15.59
C GLU A 114 12.62 -10.32 -15.79
N GLY A 115 12.42 -9.89 -17.04
CA GLY A 115 11.72 -8.63 -17.37
C GLY A 115 10.20 -8.65 -17.18
N GLU A 116 9.59 -9.83 -17.13
CA GLU A 116 8.20 -10.02 -16.67
C GLU A 116 8.19 -10.22 -15.14
N GLU A 117 9.01 -11.16 -14.65
CA GLU A 117 9.02 -11.57 -13.25
C GLU A 117 9.40 -10.43 -12.27
N MET A 118 10.18 -9.42 -12.69
CA MET A 118 10.51 -8.28 -11.84
C MET A 118 9.30 -7.41 -11.44
N TRP A 119 8.16 -7.56 -12.11
CA TRP A 119 6.90 -6.88 -11.80
C TRP A 119 5.91 -7.76 -11.01
N ASN A 120 6.16 -9.07 -10.92
CA ASN A 120 5.32 -10.00 -10.16
C ASN A 120 5.55 -9.84 -8.63
N PRO A 121 4.54 -10.14 -7.80
CA PRO A 121 4.68 -10.17 -6.34
C PRO A 121 5.87 -10.99 -5.85
N ASN A 122 6.84 -10.31 -5.21
CA ASN A 122 8.02 -10.92 -4.60
C ASN A 122 7.86 -11.24 -3.09
N THR A 123 6.64 -11.09 -2.56
CA THR A 123 6.24 -11.51 -1.21
C THR A 123 4.92 -12.27 -1.26
N ASN A 124 4.56 -12.95 -0.16
CA ASN A 124 3.30 -13.70 -0.07
C ASN A 124 2.09 -12.83 -0.42
N ILE A 125 1.16 -13.38 -1.21
CA ILE A 125 -0.05 -12.71 -1.64
C ILE A 125 -1.14 -12.89 -0.57
N SER A 126 -1.74 -11.79 -0.11
CA SER A 126 -2.77 -11.80 0.96
C SER A 126 -3.76 -10.65 0.80
N GLU A 127 -4.95 -10.82 1.37
CA GLU A 127 -5.86 -9.69 1.65
C GLU A 127 -5.35 -8.87 2.85
N ASP A 128 -4.66 -9.50 3.80
CA ASP A 128 -3.95 -8.82 4.87
C ASP A 128 -2.64 -8.23 4.33
N CYS A 129 -2.77 -7.05 3.71
CA CYS A 129 -1.69 -6.39 2.99
C CYS A 129 -1.54 -4.89 3.31
N LEU A 130 -2.38 -4.27 4.15
CA LEU A 130 -2.42 -2.80 4.30
C LEU A 130 -1.30 -2.23 5.20
N TYR A 131 -0.09 -2.25 4.64
CA TYR A 131 1.16 -1.88 5.30
C TYR A 131 1.92 -0.76 4.57
N LEU A 132 2.78 -0.08 5.32
CA LEU A 132 3.76 0.92 4.90
C LEU A 132 5.17 0.35 4.99
N ASN A 133 6.07 0.86 4.15
CA ASN A 133 7.51 0.76 4.28
C ASN A 133 8.11 2.17 4.37
N LEU A 134 9.14 2.39 5.20
CA LEU A 134 9.81 3.68 5.36
C LEU A 134 11.33 3.53 5.37
N TRP A 135 12.03 4.43 4.68
CA TRP A 135 13.49 4.56 4.64
C TRP A 135 13.88 5.95 5.17
N VAL A 136 14.57 5.98 6.30
CA VAL A 136 14.94 7.19 7.05
C VAL A 136 16.47 7.29 7.14
N PRO A 137 17.12 8.30 6.53
CA PRO A 137 18.58 8.46 6.64
C PRO A 137 19.04 8.60 8.11
N GLU A 138 20.00 7.78 8.57
CA GLU A 138 20.49 7.77 9.97
C GLU A 138 20.96 9.16 10.41
N ARG A 139 21.62 9.87 9.49
CA ARG A 139 22.16 11.22 9.68
C ARG A 139 21.13 12.28 10.07
N LEU A 140 19.83 12.05 9.85
CA LEU A 140 18.75 12.91 10.35
C LEU A 140 18.66 12.89 11.89
N ARG A 141 19.04 11.77 12.50
CA ARG A 141 18.86 11.40 13.92
C ARG A 141 17.42 11.49 14.39
N ILE A 142 16.78 10.32 14.41
CA ILE A 142 15.58 10.06 15.20
C ILE A 142 15.93 10.27 16.69
N ARG A 143 15.63 11.47 17.21
CA ARG A 143 15.83 11.85 18.62
C ARG A 143 14.71 12.79 19.06
N HIS A 144 13.97 12.38 20.08
CA HIS A 144 12.82 13.10 20.66
C HIS A 144 13.18 14.41 21.40
N SER A 145 14.37 15.01 21.18
CA SER A 145 14.92 16.07 22.03
C SER A 145 15.97 16.97 21.34
N GLY A 146 15.70 17.47 20.13
CA GLY A 146 16.62 18.41 19.47
C GLY A 146 16.01 19.19 18.31
N GLU A 147 16.34 20.48 18.23
CA GLU A 147 15.92 21.41 17.18
C GLU A 147 16.70 21.15 15.88
N ARG A 148 16.38 20.06 15.18
CA ARG A 148 16.80 19.85 13.79
C ARG A 148 15.67 20.26 12.84
N PRO A 149 15.99 20.88 11.68
CA PRO A 149 14.99 21.09 10.64
C PRO A 149 14.44 19.74 10.20
N LYS A 150 13.11 19.63 10.16
CA LYS A 150 12.42 18.46 9.60
C LYS A 150 12.67 18.39 8.10
N VAL A 151 12.67 17.17 7.53
CA VAL A 151 12.96 16.96 6.11
C VAL A 151 11.72 16.59 5.28
N PRO A 152 11.76 16.78 3.95
CA PRO A 152 10.69 16.32 3.07
C PRO A 152 10.44 14.81 3.16
N MET A 153 9.19 14.41 2.91
CA MET A 153 8.78 13.03 2.75
C MET A 153 8.34 12.78 1.30
N LEU A 154 9.01 11.87 0.60
CA LEU A 154 8.53 11.34 -0.68
C LEU A 154 7.70 10.08 -0.42
N VAL A 155 6.51 10.00 -1.03
CA VAL A 155 5.55 8.92 -0.77
C VAL A 155 5.19 8.20 -2.07
N TRP A 156 5.70 6.97 -2.23
CA TRP A 156 5.57 6.15 -3.43
C TRP A 156 4.22 5.44 -3.50
N ILE A 157 3.58 5.51 -4.67
CA ILE A 157 2.41 4.73 -5.07
C ILE A 157 2.79 3.97 -6.36
N TYR A 158 2.70 2.65 -6.34
CA TYR A 158 3.10 1.80 -7.48
C TYR A 158 2.09 1.77 -8.63
N GLY A 159 2.55 1.31 -9.80
CA GLY A 159 1.77 1.15 -11.03
C GLY A 159 0.95 -0.15 -11.08
N GLY A 160 0.81 -0.76 -12.27
CA GLY A 160 0.11 -2.05 -12.43
C GLY A 160 -1.38 -1.96 -12.78
N GLY A 161 -1.81 -0.89 -13.48
CA GLY A 161 -3.15 -0.79 -14.06
C GLY A 161 -4.32 -0.87 -13.07
N TYR A 162 -4.08 -0.56 -11.78
CA TYR A 162 -5.01 -0.78 -10.65
C TYR A 162 -5.37 -2.25 -10.40
N MET A 163 -4.74 -3.21 -11.08
CA MET A 163 -5.01 -4.65 -11.02
C MET A 163 -3.91 -5.46 -10.32
N SER A 164 -2.66 -4.99 -10.42
CA SER A 164 -1.46 -5.64 -9.87
C SER A 164 -0.49 -4.60 -9.29
N GLY A 165 0.71 -5.05 -8.91
CA GLY A 165 1.77 -4.23 -8.32
C GLY A 165 1.89 -4.42 -6.80
N THR A 166 3.08 -4.12 -6.28
CA THR A 166 3.38 -4.14 -4.84
C THR A 166 4.51 -3.15 -4.52
N SER A 167 4.48 -2.55 -3.33
CA SER A 167 5.52 -1.65 -2.84
C SER A 167 6.80 -2.36 -2.41
N THR A 168 6.83 -3.69 -2.48
CA THR A 168 7.96 -4.55 -2.08
C THR A 168 8.93 -4.92 -3.22
N LEU A 169 8.61 -4.58 -4.48
CA LEU A 169 9.46 -4.87 -5.64
C LEU A 169 10.86 -4.23 -5.47
N HIS A 170 11.91 -4.94 -5.90
CA HIS A 170 13.29 -4.48 -5.74
C HIS A 170 13.60 -3.17 -6.47
N ILE A 171 12.91 -2.88 -7.57
CA ILE A 171 12.99 -1.62 -8.31
C ILE A 171 12.45 -0.41 -7.51
N TYR A 172 11.69 -0.65 -6.43
CA TYR A 172 11.17 0.38 -5.53
C TYR A 172 11.94 0.48 -4.19
N ASP A 173 13.12 -0.16 -4.04
CA ASP A 173 13.95 -0.03 -2.84
C ASP A 173 14.55 1.39 -2.73
N ALA A 174 13.90 2.24 -1.93
CA ALA A 174 14.28 3.63 -1.76
C ALA A 174 15.57 3.86 -0.95
N GLY A 175 16.31 2.81 -0.57
CA GLY A 175 17.54 2.91 0.20
C GLY A 175 18.61 3.79 -0.45
N ILE A 176 18.72 3.80 -1.78
CA ILE A 176 19.65 4.68 -2.50
C ILE A 176 19.21 6.15 -2.39
N ILE A 177 17.92 6.44 -2.50
CA ILE A 177 17.37 7.79 -2.38
C ILE A 177 17.63 8.32 -0.96
N ALA A 178 17.27 7.54 0.07
CA ALA A 178 17.48 7.90 1.48
C ALA A 178 18.97 8.05 1.83
N ALA A 179 19.86 7.21 1.31
CA ALA A 179 21.30 7.35 1.56
C ALA A 179 21.91 8.61 0.93
N THR A 180 21.49 8.96 -0.29
CA THR A 180 22.09 10.04 -1.09
C THR A 180 21.49 11.42 -0.84
N THR A 181 20.25 11.51 -0.33
CA THR A 181 19.52 12.76 -0.11
C THR A 181 19.17 12.99 1.37
N ASP A 182 18.67 14.19 1.72
CA ASP A 182 18.14 14.51 3.06
C ASP A 182 16.61 14.44 3.01
N VAL A 183 16.09 13.25 2.76
CA VAL A 183 14.67 12.97 2.49
C VAL A 183 14.31 11.63 3.11
N ILE A 184 13.13 11.55 3.72
CA ILE A 184 12.51 10.27 4.08
C ILE A 184 11.71 9.78 2.88
N VAL A 185 11.84 8.51 2.53
CA VAL A 185 10.96 7.89 1.54
C VAL A 185 10.04 6.91 2.23
N ALA A 186 8.76 6.92 1.88
CA ALA A 186 7.80 5.91 2.27
C ALA A 186 7.17 5.27 1.02
N SER A 187 6.74 4.03 1.12
CA SER A 187 5.89 3.36 0.13
C SER A 187 4.73 2.66 0.82
N MET A 188 3.61 2.48 0.13
CA MET A 188 2.38 1.92 0.68
C MET A 188 1.86 0.77 -0.16
N GLN A 189 1.27 -0.23 0.49
CA GLN A 189 0.35 -1.17 -0.13
C GLN A 189 -1.05 -0.56 -0.21
N TYR A 190 -1.77 -0.84 -1.29
CA TYR A 190 -3.20 -0.53 -1.43
C TYR A 190 -3.91 -1.66 -2.18
N ARG A 191 -5.21 -1.88 -1.88
CA ARG A 191 -5.97 -2.94 -2.54
C ARG A 191 -6.11 -2.64 -4.04
N VAL A 192 -5.82 -3.65 -4.84
CA VAL A 192 -5.93 -3.66 -6.31
C VAL A 192 -7.08 -4.57 -6.75
N GLY A 193 -7.46 -4.46 -8.03
CA GLY A 193 -8.57 -5.20 -8.63
C GLY A 193 -9.88 -5.00 -7.88
N ALA A 194 -10.75 -6.00 -7.94
CA ALA A 194 -12.05 -5.99 -7.26
C ALA A 194 -11.95 -5.74 -5.75
N PHE A 195 -10.88 -6.18 -5.07
CA PHE A 195 -10.66 -5.92 -3.64
C PHE A 195 -10.57 -4.42 -3.34
N GLY A 196 -10.00 -3.64 -4.26
CA GLY A 196 -9.86 -2.19 -4.17
C GLY A 196 -10.94 -1.39 -4.90
N PHE A 197 -11.60 -1.95 -5.91
CA PHE A 197 -12.41 -1.16 -6.85
C PHE A 197 -13.80 -1.73 -7.16
N LEU A 198 -14.25 -2.82 -6.51
CA LEU A 198 -15.62 -3.30 -6.64
C LEU A 198 -16.62 -2.19 -6.28
N TYR A 199 -17.44 -1.79 -7.27
CA TYR A 199 -18.47 -0.77 -7.15
C TYR A 199 -19.85 -1.42 -7.35
N LEU A 200 -20.63 -1.49 -6.28
CA LEU A 200 -22.03 -1.94 -6.30
C LEU A 200 -22.97 -0.96 -5.58
N SER A 201 -22.47 0.22 -5.19
CA SER A 201 -23.20 1.29 -4.49
C SER A 201 -24.63 1.58 -5.00
N PRO A 202 -24.93 1.58 -6.32
CA PRO A 202 -26.30 1.79 -6.84
C PRO A 202 -27.35 0.74 -6.41
N TYR A 203 -26.92 -0.38 -5.80
CA TYR A 203 -27.76 -1.44 -5.26
C TYR A 203 -27.97 -1.32 -3.73
N PHE A 204 -27.53 -0.22 -3.10
CA PHE A 204 -27.68 0.02 -1.67
C PHE A 204 -28.31 1.40 -1.38
N ASN A 205 -28.63 1.65 -0.11
CA ASN A 205 -28.96 2.99 0.37
C ASN A 205 -27.68 3.85 0.48
N GLY A 206 -27.83 5.18 0.36
CA GLY A 206 -26.70 6.12 0.28
C GLY A 206 -25.75 6.15 1.50
N ASP A 207 -26.17 5.63 2.65
CA ASP A 207 -25.36 5.51 3.86
C ASP A 207 -24.58 4.17 3.96
N SER A 208 -24.56 3.37 2.88
CA SER A 208 -23.97 2.03 2.88
C SER A 208 -22.45 2.03 2.64
N GLU A 209 -21.73 1.26 3.45
CA GLU A 209 -20.30 0.95 3.26
C GLU A 209 -20.08 -0.31 2.40
N GLU A 210 -21.11 -0.85 1.75
CA GLU A 210 -21.03 -2.06 0.93
C GLU A 210 -20.57 -1.75 -0.50
N ALA A 211 -19.36 -2.19 -0.85
CA ALA A 211 -18.74 -2.00 -2.17
C ALA A 211 -18.92 -0.59 -2.79
N PRO A 212 -18.43 0.48 -2.14
CA PRO A 212 -18.60 1.85 -2.65
C PRO A 212 -17.70 2.22 -3.85
N GLY A 213 -16.86 1.30 -4.35
CA GLY A 213 -15.76 1.59 -5.29
C GLY A 213 -14.63 2.41 -4.66
N ASN A 214 -13.49 2.56 -5.34
CA ASN A 214 -12.36 3.39 -4.88
C ASN A 214 -11.74 3.01 -3.51
N MET A 215 -12.02 1.82 -2.96
CA MET A 215 -11.45 1.37 -1.68
C MET A 215 -9.91 1.38 -1.68
N GLY A 216 -9.26 1.08 -2.81
CA GLY A 216 -7.82 1.24 -2.99
C GLY A 216 -7.35 2.71 -2.92
N MET A 217 -8.15 3.66 -3.40
CA MET A 217 -7.89 5.10 -3.24
C MET A 217 -8.04 5.54 -1.77
N TRP A 218 -9.01 4.98 -1.05
CA TRP A 218 -9.17 5.21 0.39
C TRP A 218 -8.05 4.57 1.21
N ASP A 219 -7.49 3.42 0.80
CA ASP A 219 -6.29 2.84 1.40
C ASP A 219 -5.11 3.81 1.28
N GLN A 220 -4.85 4.30 0.07
CA GLN A 220 -3.81 5.29 -0.17
C GLN A 220 -4.04 6.58 0.64
N ALA A 221 -5.28 7.09 0.70
CA ALA A 221 -5.63 8.27 1.48
C ALA A 221 -5.38 8.10 2.99
N LEU A 222 -5.67 6.91 3.53
CA LEU A 222 -5.42 6.58 4.93
C LEU A 222 -3.92 6.40 5.20
N ALA A 223 -3.17 5.76 4.29
CA ALA A 223 -1.73 5.64 4.36
C ALA A 223 -1.03 7.02 4.35
N ILE A 224 -1.45 7.91 3.45
CA ILE A 224 -0.96 9.30 3.36
C ILE A 224 -1.28 10.07 4.66
N ARG A 225 -2.47 9.89 5.23
CA ARG A 225 -2.83 10.50 6.51
C ARG A 225 -1.97 9.97 7.66
N TRP A 226 -1.81 8.64 7.78
CA TRP A 226 -0.94 8.03 8.79
C TRP A 226 0.50 8.54 8.68
N LEU A 227 1.02 8.69 7.45
CA LEU A 227 2.35 9.26 7.21
C LEU A 227 2.43 10.73 7.64
N LYS A 228 1.40 11.55 7.39
CA LYS A 228 1.35 12.95 7.87
C LYS A 228 1.28 13.02 9.40
N ASP A 229 0.44 12.20 10.02
CA ASP A 229 0.24 12.13 11.46
C ASP A 229 1.49 11.64 12.22
N ASN A 230 2.34 10.84 11.57
CA ASN A 230 3.57 10.28 12.16
C ASN A 230 4.87 10.89 11.62
N ALA A 231 4.82 11.80 10.64
CA ALA A 231 5.99 12.39 9.98
C ALA A 231 7.09 12.84 10.97
N ALA A 232 6.69 13.59 12.00
CA ALA A 232 7.59 14.15 12.99
C ALA A 232 8.30 13.08 13.85
N ALA A 233 7.71 11.89 14.04
CA ALA A 233 8.33 10.80 14.80
C ALA A 233 9.53 10.20 14.06
N PHE A 234 9.49 10.17 12.73
CA PHE A 234 10.60 9.74 11.86
C PHE A 234 11.56 10.90 11.49
N GLY A 235 11.26 12.15 11.89
CA GLY A 235 12.05 13.35 11.56
C GLY A 235 11.60 14.10 10.29
N GLY A 236 10.49 13.68 9.68
CA GLY A 236 9.89 14.29 8.50
C GLY A 236 8.98 15.48 8.82
N ASP A 237 8.77 16.34 7.84
CA ASP A 237 7.85 17.47 7.93
C ASP A 237 6.47 17.11 7.36
N PRO A 238 5.38 17.14 8.15
CA PRO A 238 4.03 16.87 7.67
C PRO A 238 3.52 17.85 6.59
N GLU A 239 4.14 19.03 6.47
CA GLU A 239 3.83 20.03 5.44
C GLU A 239 4.75 19.96 4.21
N LEU A 240 5.76 19.08 4.22
CA LEU A 240 6.65 18.80 3.08
C LEU A 240 6.54 17.34 2.61
N ILE A 241 5.31 16.81 2.58
CA ILE A 241 4.98 15.59 1.82
C ILE A 241 4.95 15.92 0.31
N THR A 242 5.40 14.99 -0.51
CA THR A 242 5.19 14.92 -1.97
C THR A 242 4.83 13.49 -2.33
N LEU A 243 3.73 13.28 -3.05
CA LEU A 243 3.43 11.96 -3.61
C LEU A 243 4.22 11.75 -4.91
N PHE A 244 4.65 10.53 -5.18
CA PHE A 244 5.19 10.16 -6.49
C PHE A 244 4.73 8.76 -6.91
N GLY A 245 4.51 8.58 -8.21
CA GLY A 245 3.98 7.33 -8.73
C GLY A 245 4.08 7.22 -10.24
N GLU A 246 4.04 5.98 -10.73
CA GLU A 246 4.14 5.60 -12.13
C GLU A 246 2.88 4.84 -12.58
N SER A 247 2.46 4.97 -13.84
CA SER A 247 1.26 4.31 -14.38
C SER A 247 0.03 4.57 -13.50
N ALA A 248 -0.66 3.53 -13.01
CA ALA A 248 -1.77 3.64 -12.06
C ALA A 248 -1.41 4.35 -10.74
N GLY A 249 -0.13 4.34 -10.34
CA GLY A 249 0.39 5.14 -9.25
C GLY A 249 0.46 6.62 -9.60
N GLY A 250 0.90 6.97 -10.81
CA GLY A 250 0.87 8.35 -11.33
C GLY A 250 -0.57 8.87 -11.48
N GLY A 251 -1.45 8.02 -12.00
CA GLY A 251 -2.90 8.26 -12.03
C GLY A 251 -3.43 8.52 -10.62
N SER A 252 -3.07 7.67 -9.66
CA SER A 252 -3.43 7.84 -8.24
C SER A 252 -2.95 9.17 -7.66
N VAL A 253 -1.68 9.55 -7.87
CA VAL A 253 -1.14 10.87 -7.46
C VAL A 253 -1.99 12.01 -8.03
N SER A 254 -2.34 11.94 -9.32
CA SER A 254 -3.12 12.98 -9.98
C SER A 254 -4.57 13.06 -9.47
N VAL A 255 -5.18 11.95 -9.03
CA VAL A 255 -6.47 11.96 -8.32
C VAL A 255 -6.33 12.55 -6.92
N HIS A 256 -5.29 12.19 -6.16
CA HIS A 256 -5.07 12.72 -4.80
C HIS A 256 -4.84 14.23 -4.76
N LEU A 257 -4.26 14.83 -5.81
CA LEU A 257 -4.10 16.28 -5.91
C LEU A 257 -5.42 17.04 -6.18
N LEU A 258 -6.45 16.37 -6.71
CA LEU A 258 -7.72 16.99 -7.12
C LEU A 258 -8.94 16.51 -6.32
N SER A 259 -8.83 15.41 -5.57
CA SER A 259 -9.92 14.86 -4.78
C SER A 259 -10.29 15.78 -3.60
N PRO A 260 -11.60 16.09 -3.38
CA PRO A 260 -12.01 16.88 -2.23
C PRO A 260 -11.72 16.18 -0.89
N VAL A 261 -11.62 14.84 -0.89
CA VAL A 261 -11.26 14.02 0.28
C VAL A 261 -9.83 14.30 0.76
N MET A 262 -8.94 14.71 -0.15
CA MET A 262 -7.51 14.90 0.09
C MET A 262 -7.12 16.37 0.30
N LYS A 263 -8.08 17.31 0.21
CA LYS A 263 -7.84 18.75 0.31
C LYS A 263 -7.12 19.12 1.61
N GLY A 264 -5.90 19.64 1.49
CA GLY A 264 -5.05 20.04 2.62
C GLY A 264 -4.14 18.94 3.20
N LEU A 265 -4.24 17.69 2.71
CA LEU A 265 -3.27 16.65 3.08
C LEU A 265 -1.97 16.78 2.29
N VAL A 266 -2.05 16.90 0.96
CA VAL A 266 -0.89 17.06 0.07
C VAL A 266 -1.20 18.05 -1.06
N ARG A 267 -0.18 18.79 -1.51
CA ARG A 267 -0.25 19.77 -2.62
C ARG A 267 0.85 19.60 -3.68
N ARG A 268 1.61 18.50 -3.62
CA ARG A 268 2.80 18.29 -4.45
C ARG A 268 2.85 16.86 -4.98
N GLY A 269 3.05 16.70 -6.28
CA GLY A 269 3.04 15.39 -6.94
C GLY A 269 4.08 15.26 -8.06
N ILE A 270 4.67 14.07 -8.16
CA ILE A 270 5.46 13.64 -9.32
C ILE A 270 4.67 12.54 -10.04
N ILE A 271 4.35 12.77 -11.32
CA ILE A 271 3.39 11.98 -12.09
C ILE A 271 4.09 11.40 -13.31
N GLN A 272 4.46 10.12 -13.25
CA GLN A 272 5.14 9.40 -14.32
C GLN A 272 4.12 8.57 -15.11
N SER A 273 4.01 8.81 -16.43
CA SER A 273 3.30 7.94 -17.39
C SER A 273 1.83 7.58 -17.10
N GLY A 274 1.14 8.34 -16.24
CA GLY A 274 -0.27 8.10 -15.92
C GLY A 274 -0.96 9.30 -15.30
N THR A 275 -2.13 9.68 -15.83
CA THR A 275 -2.93 10.82 -15.35
C THR A 275 -4.41 10.43 -15.27
N LEU A 276 -5.17 11.06 -14.37
CA LEU A 276 -6.59 10.76 -14.13
C LEU A 276 -7.50 10.87 -15.36
N ASN A 277 -7.06 11.56 -16.42
CA ASN A 277 -7.80 11.69 -17.68
C ASN A 277 -7.41 10.67 -18.75
N ALA A 278 -6.45 9.77 -18.50
CA ALA A 278 -6.14 8.68 -19.41
C ALA A 278 -7.30 7.66 -19.41
N PRO A 279 -7.70 7.06 -20.56
CA PRO A 279 -8.90 6.24 -20.66
C PRO A 279 -8.96 5.00 -19.73
N TRP A 280 -7.81 4.51 -19.30
CA TRP A 280 -7.66 3.38 -18.37
C TRP A 280 -7.57 3.82 -16.89
N SER A 281 -7.47 5.13 -16.63
CA SER A 281 -7.19 5.71 -15.31
C SER A 281 -8.45 6.22 -14.59
N TYR A 282 -9.63 6.00 -15.16
CA TYR A 282 -10.93 6.25 -14.53
C TYR A 282 -12.02 5.35 -15.13
N MET A 283 -13.16 5.25 -14.45
CA MET A 283 -14.33 4.50 -14.91
C MET A 283 -15.63 5.22 -14.51
N SER A 284 -16.69 5.11 -15.32
CA SER A 284 -18.01 5.62 -14.92
C SER A 284 -18.70 4.67 -13.94
N ALA A 285 -19.61 5.20 -13.12
CA ALA A 285 -20.38 4.42 -12.14
C ALA A 285 -21.16 3.25 -12.80
N GLU A 286 -21.69 3.47 -14.01
CA GLU A 286 -22.47 2.50 -14.76
C GLU A 286 -21.60 1.34 -15.26
N THR A 287 -20.42 1.66 -15.80
CA THR A 287 -19.45 0.65 -16.26
C THR A 287 -18.92 -0.17 -15.09
N ALA A 288 -18.56 0.50 -13.99
CA ALA A 288 -18.06 -0.16 -12.78
C ALA A 288 -19.12 -1.05 -12.11
N ALA A 289 -20.38 -0.61 -12.07
CA ALA A 289 -21.50 -1.41 -11.59
C ALA A 289 -21.81 -2.61 -12.50
N SER A 290 -21.65 -2.45 -13.83
CA SER A 290 -21.80 -3.54 -14.80
C SER A 290 -20.72 -4.62 -14.60
N MET A 291 -19.46 -4.23 -14.53
CA MET A 291 -18.33 -5.15 -14.28
C MET A 291 -18.42 -5.80 -12.89
N GLY A 292 -18.82 -5.03 -11.87
CA GLY A 292 -19.07 -5.56 -10.52
C GLY A 292 -20.19 -6.61 -10.51
N ARG A 293 -21.20 -6.47 -11.36
CA ARG A 293 -22.25 -7.49 -11.55
C ARG A 293 -21.77 -8.74 -12.28
N SER A 294 -21.00 -8.59 -13.35
CA SER A 294 -20.36 -9.74 -14.03
C SER A 294 -19.53 -10.56 -13.06
N LEU A 295 -18.69 -9.90 -12.25
CA LEU A 295 -17.87 -10.58 -11.23
C LEU A 295 -18.70 -11.28 -10.14
N VAL A 296 -19.84 -10.71 -9.75
CA VAL A 296 -20.79 -11.36 -8.82
C VAL A 296 -21.36 -12.65 -9.42
N ASP A 297 -21.66 -12.67 -10.72
CA ASP A 297 -22.15 -13.88 -11.41
C ASP A 297 -21.02 -14.90 -11.65
N ASP A 298 -19.82 -14.46 -12.04
CA ASP A 298 -18.63 -15.31 -12.24
C ASP A 298 -18.11 -15.95 -10.94
N CYS A 299 -18.35 -15.30 -9.80
CA CYS A 299 -18.12 -15.85 -8.45
C CYS A 299 -19.30 -16.71 -7.93
N GLY A 300 -20.36 -16.90 -8.73
CA GLY A 300 -21.52 -17.73 -8.37
C GLY A 300 -22.50 -17.11 -7.37
N CYS A 301 -22.39 -15.81 -7.10
CA CYS A 301 -23.16 -15.10 -6.07
C CYS A 301 -24.47 -14.45 -6.55
N ASN A 302 -24.80 -14.59 -7.85
CA ASN A 302 -26.08 -14.21 -8.48
C ASN A 302 -26.44 -12.72 -8.38
N SER A 303 -26.06 -11.95 -9.41
CA SER A 303 -26.24 -10.49 -9.46
C SER A 303 -27.71 -10.06 -9.56
N THR A 304 -28.63 -10.96 -9.92
CA THR A 304 -30.08 -10.64 -9.89
C THR A 304 -30.57 -10.34 -8.48
N GLN A 305 -29.95 -10.94 -7.45
CA GLN A 305 -30.34 -10.75 -6.05
C GLN A 305 -29.83 -9.45 -5.43
N LEU A 306 -29.11 -8.60 -6.19
CA LEU A 306 -28.70 -7.26 -5.77
C LEU A 306 -29.87 -6.27 -5.65
N VAL A 307 -30.97 -6.47 -6.39
CA VAL A 307 -32.12 -5.56 -6.32
C VAL A 307 -32.95 -5.82 -5.04
N ASP A 308 -33.22 -7.08 -4.73
CA ASP A 308 -34.12 -7.46 -3.62
C ASP A 308 -33.38 -7.76 -2.31
N THR A 309 -32.16 -8.31 -2.38
CA THR A 309 -31.41 -8.84 -1.21
C THR A 309 -29.89 -8.59 -1.31
N PRO A 310 -29.42 -7.36 -1.55
CA PRO A 310 -28.00 -7.08 -1.83
C PRO A 310 -27.05 -7.49 -0.69
N SER A 311 -27.52 -7.44 0.57
CA SER A 311 -26.76 -7.93 1.73
C SER A 311 -26.43 -9.43 1.66
N LYS A 312 -27.29 -10.25 1.04
CA LYS A 312 -27.05 -11.68 0.81
C LYS A 312 -25.99 -11.91 -0.26
N VAL A 313 -25.99 -11.10 -1.32
CA VAL A 313 -24.97 -11.12 -2.37
C VAL A 313 -23.61 -10.75 -1.79
N MET A 314 -23.53 -9.71 -0.97
CA MET A 314 -22.27 -9.33 -0.29
C MET A 314 -21.81 -10.36 0.74
N ALA A 315 -22.72 -11.04 1.44
CA ALA A 315 -22.37 -12.16 2.30
C ALA A 315 -21.74 -13.32 1.50
N CYS A 316 -22.24 -13.60 0.29
CA CYS A 316 -21.64 -14.55 -0.63
C CYS A 316 -20.26 -14.08 -1.11
N MET A 317 -20.12 -12.87 -1.64
CA MET A 317 -18.84 -12.33 -2.14
C MET A 317 -17.73 -12.25 -1.07
N ARG A 318 -18.09 -12.20 0.22
CA ARG A 318 -17.16 -12.30 1.36
C ARG A 318 -16.75 -13.73 1.72
N ALA A 319 -17.56 -14.73 1.33
CA ALA A 319 -17.29 -16.15 1.55
C ALA A 319 -16.57 -16.82 0.36
N VAL A 320 -16.61 -16.21 -0.83
CA VAL A 320 -15.81 -16.63 -2.00
C VAL A 320 -14.32 -16.56 -1.65
N ASP A 321 -13.52 -17.53 -2.12
CA ASP A 321 -12.08 -17.54 -1.92
C ASP A 321 -11.40 -16.37 -2.66
N PRO A 322 -10.43 -15.66 -2.05
CA PRO A 322 -9.71 -14.57 -2.72
C PRO A 322 -9.11 -14.96 -4.08
N LYS A 323 -8.62 -16.20 -4.25
CA LYS A 323 -8.08 -16.65 -5.53
C LYS A 323 -9.15 -16.69 -6.62
N THR A 324 -10.37 -17.09 -6.27
CA THR A 324 -11.50 -17.06 -7.21
C THR A 324 -11.84 -15.63 -7.63
N VAL A 325 -11.92 -14.68 -6.69
CA VAL A 325 -12.16 -13.25 -7.02
C VAL A 325 -11.02 -12.70 -7.88
N SER A 326 -9.77 -13.02 -7.53
CA SER A 326 -8.54 -12.57 -8.18
C SER A 326 -8.42 -13.04 -9.63
N VAL A 327 -8.86 -14.27 -9.93
CA VAL A 327 -8.92 -14.80 -11.30
C VAL A 327 -10.12 -14.26 -12.06
N GLN A 328 -11.34 -14.40 -11.52
CA GLN A 328 -12.59 -14.14 -12.27
C GLN A 328 -12.76 -12.68 -12.70
N GLN A 329 -12.19 -11.71 -11.97
CA GLN A 329 -12.21 -10.30 -12.37
C GLN A 329 -11.67 -10.07 -13.80
N TRP A 330 -10.70 -10.89 -14.25
CA TRP A 330 -10.10 -10.77 -15.58
C TRP A 330 -11.04 -11.16 -16.72
N ASN A 331 -12.16 -11.84 -16.45
CA ASN A 331 -13.21 -12.08 -17.46
C ASN A 331 -13.81 -10.78 -18.01
N SER A 332 -13.75 -9.69 -17.23
CA SER A 332 -14.20 -8.35 -17.63
C SER A 332 -13.08 -7.46 -18.17
N TYR A 333 -11.85 -7.98 -18.37
CA TYR A 333 -10.78 -7.27 -19.08
C TYR A 333 -11.08 -7.24 -20.59
N TRP A 334 -10.96 -6.07 -21.22
CA TRP A 334 -11.31 -5.90 -22.64
C TRP A 334 -10.28 -5.06 -23.42
N GLY A 335 -9.88 -5.54 -24.60
CA GLY A 335 -8.98 -4.81 -25.49
C GLY A 335 -7.58 -4.56 -24.90
N ILE A 336 -7.00 -3.40 -25.23
CA ILE A 336 -5.72 -2.93 -24.68
C ILE A 336 -6.02 -1.90 -23.59
N LEU A 337 -5.50 -2.12 -22.37
CA LEU A 337 -5.68 -1.27 -21.19
C LEU A 337 -7.12 -1.11 -20.66
N GLY A 338 -8.11 -1.86 -21.18
CA GLY A 338 -9.47 -1.91 -20.62
C GLY A 338 -9.54 -2.76 -19.36
N PHE A 339 -8.86 -2.33 -18.31
CA PHE A 339 -8.83 -3.00 -17.01
C PHE A 339 -10.21 -3.02 -16.35
N PRO A 340 -10.60 -4.11 -15.66
CA PRO A 340 -11.88 -4.24 -14.97
C PRO A 340 -11.91 -3.50 -13.62
N SER A 341 -10.94 -2.63 -13.35
CA SER A 341 -10.84 -1.82 -12.14
C SER A 341 -10.04 -0.55 -12.43
N ALA A 342 -10.59 0.59 -12.05
CA ALA A 342 -9.96 1.91 -12.13
C ALA A 342 -10.70 2.88 -11.18
N PRO A 343 -10.15 4.07 -10.88
CA PRO A 343 -10.84 5.12 -10.13
C PRO A 343 -12.25 5.42 -10.69
N THR A 344 -13.28 4.98 -9.97
CA THR A 344 -14.67 5.08 -10.38
C THR A 344 -15.22 6.47 -10.03
N ILE A 345 -16.00 7.08 -10.91
CA ILE A 345 -16.71 8.34 -10.62
C ILE A 345 -17.82 8.03 -9.60
N ASP A 346 -17.50 8.17 -8.32
CA ASP A 346 -18.31 7.71 -7.17
C ASP A 346 -19.15 8.83 -6.52
N GLY A 347 -18.96 10.09 -6.95
CA GLY A 347 -19.59 11.25 -6.33
C GLY A 347 -18.92 11.73 -5.03
N VAL A 348 -17.83 11.08 -4.59
CA VAL A 348 -17.20 11.29 -3.27
C VAL A 348 -15.68 11.47 -3.39
N PHE A 349 -14.93 10.42 -3.74
CA PHE A 349 -13.49 10.48 -3.93
C PHE A 349 -13.13 11.04 -5.30
N LEU A 350 -13.86 10.62 -6.33
CA LEU A 350 -13.81 11.13 -7.69
C LEU A 350 -15.21 11.71 -8.03
N PRO A 351 -15.53 12.94 -7.56
CA PRO A 351 -16.90 13.45 -7.55
C PRO A 351 -17.47 13.79 -8.94
N LYS A 352 -16.62 13.88 -9.97
CA LYS A 352 -16.97 14.30 -11.33
C LYS A 352 -16.07 13.59 -12.35
N HIS A 353 -16.39 13.75 -13.63
CA HIS A 353 -15.52 13.31 -14.72
C HIS A 353 -14.12 13.97 -14.61
N PRO A 354 -13.00 13.22 -14.78
CA PRO A 354 -11.65 13.73 -14.58
C PRO A 354 -11.31 15.02 -15.35
N LEU A 355 -11.72 15.14 -16.62
CA LEU A 355 -11.51 16.38 -17.39
C LEU A 355 -12.21 17.60 -16.77
N GLN A 356 -13.37 17.40 -16.12
CA GLN A 356 -14.05 18.47 -15.39
C GLN A 356 -13.33 18.82 -14.09
N MET A 357 -12.82 17.84 -13.36
CA MET A 357 -12.00 18.09 -12.16
C MET A 357 -10.69 18.84 -12.49
N ILE A 358 -10.12 18.62 -13.68
CA ILE A 358 -8.96 19.37 -14.17
C ILE A 358 -9.35 20.81 -14.54
N LEU A 359 -10.48 21.02 -15.23
CA LEU A 359 -10.94 22.36 -15.62
C LEU A 359 -11.44 23.22 -14.44
N GLU A 360 -11.91 22.60 -13.36
CA GLU A 360 -12.39 23.26 -12.14
C GLU A 360 -11.33 23.32 -11.01
N GLY A 361 -10.14 22.77 -11.22
CA GLY A 361 -9.11 22.62 -10.18
C GLY A 361 -8.50 23.94 -9.69
N ASP A 362 -8.25 24.04 -8.38
CA ASP A 362 -7.43 25.10 -7.80
C ASP A 362 -5.96 24.64 -7.75
N TYR A 363 -5.13 25.31 -8.54
CA TYR A 363 -3.71 24.99 -8.72
C TYR A 363 -2.77 25.96 -8.01
N LYS A 364 -3.31 26.97 -7.29
CA LYS A 364 -2.54 28.13 -6.83
C LYS A 364 -1.32 27.76 -5.97
N ASP A 365 -1.48 26.76 -5.10
CA ASP A 365 -0.45 26.27 -4.18
C ASP A 365 0.01 24.84 -4.54
N THR A 366 -0.24 24.40 -5.79
CA THR A 366 -0.05 23.01 -6.24
C THR A 366 1.19 22.85 -7.14
N GLU A 367 2.15 22.03 -6.71
CA GLU A 367 3.41 21.78 -7.43
C GLU A 367 3.35 20.43 -8.17
N ILE A 368 3.57 20.42 -9.49
CA ILE A 368 3.56 19.20 -10.31
C ILE A 368 4.85 19.08 -11.12
N LEU A 369 5.47 17.90 -11.06
CA LEU A 369 6.44 17.41 -12.04
C LEU A 369 5.79 16.23 -12.77
N MET A 370 5.81 16.22 -14.10
CA MET A 370 5.22 15.12 -14.88
C MET A 370 5.94 14.86 -16.19
N GLY A 371 5.81 13.64 -16.71
CA GLY A 371 6.40 13.22 -17.98
C GLY A 371 6.01 11.81 -18.39
N SER A 372 6.50 11.40 -19.57
CA SER A 372 6.30 10.09 -20.20
C SER A 372 7.62 9.56 -20.75
N ASN A 373 7.69 8.26 -21.00
CA ASN A 373 8.76 7.65 -21.78
C ASN A 373 8.56 7.89 -23.29
N LEU A 374 9.56 7.55 -24.10
CA LEU A 374 9.47 7.69 -25.57
C LEU A 374 8.49 6.67 -26.20
N ASP A 375 8.52 5.44 -25.69
CA ASP A 375 7.92 4.27 -26.34
C ASP A 375 6.82 3.62 -25.47
N GLU A 376 5.92 4.44 -24.91
CA GLU A 376 4.84 4.04 -24.00
C GLU A 376 4.00 2.84 -24.48
N ASP A 377 3.85 2.65 -25.79
CA ASP A 377 2.97 1.63 -26.37
C ASP A 377 3.67 0.29 -26.69
N LEU A 378 5.02 0.24 -26.75
CA LEU A 378 5.74 -0.97 -27.19
C LEU A 378 5.63 -2.12 -26.19
N ASP A 379 5.80 -1.84 -24.90
CA ASP A 379 5.66 -2.82 -23.82
C ASP A 379 4.25 -3.47 -23.85
N LYS A 380 3.22 -2.62 -23.93
CA LYS A 380 1.81 -3.01 -23.96
C LYS A 380 1.44 -3.78 -25.23
N GLY A 381 2.05 -3.44 -26.37
CA GLY A 381 1.86 -4.14 -27.65
C GLY A 381 2.53 -5.53 -27.69
N MET A 382 3.64 -5.71 -26.99
CA MET A 382 4.43 -6.95 -27.02
C MET A 382 3.65 -8.17 -26.52
N TYR A 383 2.80 -8.02 -25.50
CA TYR A 383 1.95 -9.10 -24.95
C TYR A 383 0.95 -9.68 -25.97
N LEU A 384 0.60 -8.97 -27.04
CA LEU A 384 -0.33 -9.46 -28.07
C LEU A 384 0.32 -10.27 -29.19
N LEU A 385 1.63 -10.15 -29.39
CA LEU A 385 2.33 -10.80 -30.51
C LEU A 385 2.32 -12.35 -30.42
N ASN A 386 2.08 -12.91 -29.24
CA ASN A 386 1.94 -14.36 -29.03
C ASN A 386 0.59 -14.93 -29.53
N ASN A 387 -0.43 -14.10 -29.79
CA ASN A 387 -1.78 -14.54 -30.18
C ASN A 387 -2.22 -14.12 -31.59
N ILE A 388 -1.36 -13.41 -32.34
CA ILE A 388 -1.64 -13.02 -33.72
C ILE A 388 -0.62 -13.71 -34.64
N SER A 389 -1.07 -14.72 -35.39
CA SER A 389 -0.34 -15.22 -36.55
C SER A 389 -0.14 -14.08 -37.54
N VAL A 390 1.09 -13.61 -37.71
CA VAL A 390 1.41 -12.36 -38.40
C VAL A 390 1.09 -12.45 -39.90
N GLY A 391 -0.15 -12.12 -40.25
CA GLY A 391 -0.53 -11.69 -41.58
C GLY A 391 0.01 -10.29 -41.82
N SER A 392 0.96 -10.15 -42.75
CA SER A 392 1.55 -8.87 -43.10
C SER A 392 0.51 -7.95 -43.74
N ASN A 393 0.04 -6.95 -43.01
CA ASN A 393 -0.38 -5.61 -43.46
C ASN A 393 -0.83 -4.78 -42.25
N LEU A 394 0.08 -3.93 -41.74
CA LEU A 394 -0.23 -2.87 -40.78
C LEU A 394 0.04 -1.51 -41.46
N ASP A 395 -0.88 -1.12 -42.34
CA ASP A 395 -0.93 0.22 -42.93
C ASP A 395 -2.11 1.00 -42.33
N GLU A 396 -1.89 2.29 -42.11
CA GLU A 396 -2.86 3.35 -41.77
C GLU A 396 -3.81 3.12 -40.55
N GLY A 397 -3.66 3.93 -39.48
CA GLY A 397 -4.68 3.91 -38.42
C GLY A 397 -4.55 4.78 -37.17
N MET A 398 -3.37 5.27 -36.77
CA MET A 398 -3.21 5.91 -35.44
C MET A 398 -2.54 7.30 -35.47
N TYR A 399 -3.31 8.32 -35.88
CA TYR A 399 -2.90 9.72 -35.77
C TYR A 399 -3.06 10.27 -34.34
N LEU A 400 -1.99 10.21 -33.54
CA LEU A 400 -1.89 10.98 -32.29
C LEU A 400 -1.54 12.44 -32.59
N LEU A 401 -2.28 13.37 -31.97
CA LEU A 401 -2.15 14.82 -32.19
C LEU A 401 -0.94 15.44 -31.45
N ASN A 402 0.26 15.11 -31.92
CA ASN A 402 1.49 15.80 -31.50
C ASN A 402 1.57 17.22 -32.09
N ASN A 403 1.03 18.22 -31.39
CA ASN A 403 1.48 19.62 -31.48
C ASN A 403 0.92 20.52 -30.36
N ILE A 404 1.73 20.79 -29.33
CA ILE A 404 1.64 22.01 -28.53
C ILE A 404 3.04 22.65 -28.54
N SER A 405 3.15 23.81 -29.20
CA SER A 405 4.42 24.52 -29.36
C SER A 405 4.68 25.44 -28.16
N VAL A 406 5.67 25.07 -27.33
CA VAL A 406 6.15 25.96 -26.26
C VAL A 406 6.98 27.08 -26.87
N GLY A 407 6.47 28.31 -26.82
CA GLY A 407 7.15 29.50 -27.33
C GLY A 407 8.47 29.78 -26.60
N ARG A 408 9.53 30.07 -27.34
CA ARG A 408 10.80 30.55 -26.75
C ARG A 408 10.60 31.95 -26.15
N PRO A 409 11.09 32.25 -24.93
CA PRO A 409 11.24 33.63 -24.49
C PRO A 409 12.30 34.33 -25.35
N GLY A 410 12.02 35.55 -25.77
CA GLY A 410 12.95 36.38 -26.52
C GLY A 410 14.16 36.79 -25.67
N ARG A 411 15.30 37.01 -26.33
CA ARG A 411 16.45 37.78 -25.79
C ARG A 411 16.62 39.03 -26.64
N GLY A 412 16.75 40.19 -26.01
CA GLY A 412 16.82 41.50 -26.66
C GLY A 412 15.85 42.46 -26.00
#